data_AF-A0A135VC43-F1
#
_entry.id   AF-A0A135VC43-F1
#
_cell.length_a   1.000
_cell.length_b   1.000
_cell.length_c   1.000
_cell.angle_alpha   90.00
_cell.angle_beta   90.00
_cell.angle_gamma   90.00
#
_symmetry.space_group_name_H-M   'P 1'
#
loop_
_entity.id
_entity.type
_entity.pdbx_description
1 polymer ?
#
loop_
_entity_poly.entity_id
_entity_poly.type
_entity_poly.pdbx_seq_one_letter_code
_entity_poly.pdbx_strand_id
1 'polypeptide(L)' 'MTRAIQSAGRPVRRLDDRGVIVMLDQRFGTPYLSRFIPSWLSDVTQIIPDDPEVTSHQVESFFII' A
#
# COMPACT_ATOMS: atom_id res chain seq x y z
N MET A 1 0.68 -13.44 -5.17
CA MET A 1 0.40 -12.69 -3.92
C MET A 1 1.52 -12.80 -2.89
N THR A 2 1.98 -13.99 -2.49
CA THR A 2 3.01 -14.18 -1.45
C THR A 2 4.22 -13.25 -1.57
N ARG A 3 4.85 -13.16 -2.76
CA ARG A 3 6.02 -12.29 -2.97
C ARG A 3 5.70 -10.81 -2.84
N ALA A 4 4.55 -10.37 -3.36
CA ALA A 4 4.12 -8.97 -3.28
C ALA A 4 3.88 -8.57 -1.81
N ILE A 5 3.19 -9.42 -1.04
CA ILE A 5 2.94 -9.18 0.39
C ILE A 5 4.24 -9.20 1.20
N GLN A 6 5.16 -10.13 0.90
CA GLN A 6 6.48 -10.17 1.55
C GLN A 6 7.30 -8.90 1.27
N SER A 7 7.21 -8.33 0.06
CA SER A 7 7.84 -7.05 -0.27
C SER A 7 7.17 -5.88 0.45
N ALA A 8 5.84 -5.85 0.48
CA ALA A 8 5.05 -4.83 1.17
C ALA A 8 5.36 -4.76 2.68
N GLY A 9 5.68 -5.88 3.32
CA GLY A 9 6.06 -5.90 4.74
C GLY A 9 7.51 -5.47 5.04
N ARG A 10 8.37 -5.24 4.04
CA ARG A 10 9.80 -4.91 4.29
C ARG A 10 10.06 -3.51 4.85
N PRO A 11 9.31 -2.46 4.49
CA PRO A 11 9.56 -1.09 4.96
C PRO A 11 9.21 -0.85 6.43
N VAL A 12 8.31 -1.65 7.02
CA VAL A 12 7.85 -1.49 8.41
C VAL A 12 8.46 -2.59 9.28
N ARG A 13 9.49 -2.27 10.07
CA ARG A 13 10.20 -3.26 10.91
C ARG A 13 10.18 -2.92 12.39
N ARG A 14 10.03 -1.64 12.72
CA ARG A 14 9.99 -1.09 14.07
C ARG A 14 8.73 -0.25 14.26
N LEU A 15 8.38 0.03 15.51
CA LEU A 15 7.17 0.80 15.85
C LEU A 15 7.26 2.26 15.42
N ASP A 16 8.48 2.78 15.25
CA ASP A 16 8.80 4.14 14.82
C ASP A 16 9.03 4.26 13.31
N ASP A 17 9.05 3.13 12.57
CA ASP A 17 9.23 3.17 11.13
C ASP A 17 7.98 3.74 10.44
N ARG A 18 8.19 4.70 9.54
CA ARG A 18 7.18 5.23 8.64
C ARG A 18 7.51 4.81 7.21
N GLY A 19 6.54 4.26 6.50
CA GLY A 19 6.72 3.82 5.13
C GLY A 19 5.42 3.84 4.34
N VAL A 20 5.54 4.09 3.04
CA VAL A 20 4.42 4.02 2.09
C VAL A 20 4.63 2.81 1.19
N ILE A 21 3.56 2.05 0.98
CA ILE A 21 3.52 0.89 0.09
C ILE A 21 2.59 1.23 -1.07
N VAL A 22 3.12 1.29 -2.29
CA VAL A 22 2.33 1.55 -3.51
C VAL A 22 2.16 0.26 -4.29
N MET A 23 0.91 -0.21 -4.42
CA MET A 23 0.55 -1.43 -5.12
C MET A 23 0.22 -1.11 -6.58
N LEU A 24 1.24 -1.16 -7.45
CA LEU A 24 1.11 -0.81 -8.88
C LEU A 24 0.51 -1.96 -9.69
N ASP A 25 -0.81 -2.14 -9.62
CA ASP A 25 -1.65 -2.90 -10.56
C ASP A 25 -3.13 -2.82 -10.14
N GLN A 26 -4.05 -2.49 -11.04
CA GLN A 26 -5.49 -2.47 -10.72
C GLN A 26 -6.01 -3.83 -10.18
N ARG A 27 -5.35 -4.94 -10.54
CA ARG A 27 -5.75 -6.29 -10.13
C ARG A 27 -5.69 -6.47 -8.62
N PHE A 28 -4.85 -5.72 -7.90
CA PHE A 28 -4.80 -5.78 -6.42
C PHE A 28 -6.11 -5.36 -5.77
N GLY A 29 -6.91 -4.50 -6.42
CA GLY A 29 -8.24 -4.10 -5.95
C GLY A 29 -9.35 -5.10 -6.28
N THR A 30 -9.09 -6.14 -7.06
CA THR A 30 -10.12 -7.14 -7.41
C THR A 30 -10.40 -8.09 -6.25
N PRO A 31 -11.64 -8.59 -6.08
CA PRO A 31 -11.97 -9.58 -5.04
C PRO A 31 -11.10 -10.85 -5.09
N TYR A 32 -10.63 -11.21 -6.29
CA TYR A 32 -9.78 -12.38 -6.50
C TYR A 32 -8.42 -12.26 -5.82
N LEU A 33 -7.76 -11.09 -5.90
CA LEU A 33 -6.45 -10.86 -5.29
C LEU A 33 -6.53 -10.27 -3.88
N SER A 34 -7.51 -9.41 -3.60
CA SER A 34 -7.62 -8.72 -2.32
C SER A 34 -7.80 -9.67 -1.14
N ARG A 35 -8.46 -10.82 -1.33
CA ARG A 35 -8.59 -11.88 -0.30
C ARG A 35 -7.26 -12.47 0.19
N PHE A 36 -6.17 -12.25 -0.53
CA PHE A 36 -4.82 -12.70 -0.14
C PHE A 36 -4.00 -11.57 0.51
N ILE A 37 -4.57 -10.38 0.67
CA ILE A 37 -3.97 -9.27 1.41
C ILE A 37 -4.26 -9.50 2.90
N PRO A 38 -3.24 -9.50 3.78
CA PRO A 38 -3.46 -9.59 5.22
C PRO A 38 -4.30 -8.43 5.75
N SER A 39 -5.10 -8.66 6.79
CA SER A 39 -6.01 -7.65 7.37
C SER A 39 -5.32 -6.32 7.67
N TRP A 40 -4.16 -6.37 8.34
CA TRP A 40 -3.41 -5.15 8.69
C TRP A 40 -3.08 -4.27 7.48
N LEU A 41 -2.83 -4.87 6.31
CA LEU A 41 -2.51 -4.13 5.10
C LEU A 41 -3.80 -3.67 4.42
N SER A 42 -4.86 -4.49 4.40
CA SER A 42 -6.16 -4.08 3.84
C SER A 42 -6.79 -2.93 4.62
N ASP A 43 -6.63 -2.90 5.94
CA ASP A 43 -7.23 -1.89 6.82
C ASP A 43 -6.66 -0.48 6.58
N VAL A 44 -5.44 -0.40 6.04
CA VAL A 44 -4.74 0.86 5.73
C VAL A 44 -4.60 1.12 4.23
N THR A 45 -5.06 0.20 3.39
CA THR A 45 -5.00 0.35 1.93
C THR A 45 -6.16 1.20 1.45
N GLN A 46 -5.86 2.18 0.61
CA GLN A 46 -6.85 2.97 -0.13
C GLN A 46 -6.66 2.80 -1.63
N ILE A 47 -7.76 2.76 -2.38
CA ILE A 47 -7.74 2.81 -3.84
C ILE A 47 -7.71 4.27 -4.25
N ILE A 48 -6.73 4.65 -5.05
CA ILE A 48 -6.59 5.99 -5.62
C ILE A 48 -6.71 5.93 -7.16
N PRO A 49 -7.10 7.03 -7.82
CA PRO A 49 -6.98 7.16 -9.27
C PRO A 49 -5.55 6.91 -9.75
N ASP A 50 -5.41 6.38 -10.97
CA ASP A 50 -4.12 6.25 -11.66
C ASP A 50 -3.67 7.62 -12.18
N ASP A 51 -3.20 8.44 -11.24
CA ASP A 51 -2.75 9.80 -11.46
C ASP A 51 -1.46 10.05 -10.66
N PRO A 52 -0.35 10.42 -11.34
CA PRO A 52 0.92 10.75 -10.68
C PRO A 52 0.81 11.89 -9.66
N GLU A 53 -0.05 12.89 -9.90
CA GLU A 53 -0.25 14.01 -8.98
C GLU A 53 -0.98 13.55 -7.71
N VAL A 54 -2.00 12.71 -7.85
CA VAL A 54 -2.69 12.13 -6.70
C VAL A 54 -1.75 11.25 -5.88
N THR A 55 -0.96 10.41 -6.55
CA THR A 55 -0.03 9.49 -5.87
C THR A 55 1.05 10.27 -5.12
N SER A 56 1.67 11.26 -5.75
CA SER A 56 2.70 12.10 -5.11
C SER A 56 2.14 12.87 -3.92
N HIS A 57 0.96 13.50 -4.07
CA HIS A 57 0.31 14.22 -2.97
C HIS A 57 0.01 13.33 -1.76
N GLN A 58 -0.45 12.08 -1.97
CA GLN A 58 -0.68 11.13 -0.87
C GLN A 58 0.62 10.73 -0.16
N VAL A 59 1.69 10.47 -0.92
CA VAL A 59 2.99 10.12 -0.36
C VAL A 59 3.56 11.29 0.45
N GLU A 60 3.54 12.50 -0.09
CA GLU A 60 4.04 13.70 0.58
C GLU A 60 3.26 14.01 1.85
N SER A 61 1.92 14.00 1.76
CA SER A 61 1.04 14.24 2.91
C SER A 61 1.29 13.24 4.05
N PHE A 62 1.59 11.98 3.71
CA PHE A 62 1.91 10.96 4.72
C PHE A 62 3.18 11.29 5.51
N PHE A 63 4.18 11.97 4.93
CA PHE A 63 5.45 12.27 5.61
C PHE A 63 5.51 13.66 6.26
N ILE A 64 4.65 14.59 5.84
CA ILE A 64 4.62 15.96 6.37
C ILE A 64 3.83 16.07 7.69
N ILE A 65 2.88 15.18 7.92
CA ILE A 65 2.15 15.04 9.20
C ILE A 65 3.05 14.36 10.24
#